data_AF-A0A519UY20-F1
#
_entry.id   AF-A0A519UY20-F1
#
_cell.length_a   1.000
_cell.length_b   1.000
_cell.length_c   1.000
_cell.angle_alpha   90.00
_cell.angle_beta   90.00
_cell.angle_gamma   90.00
#
_symmetry.space_group_name_H-M   'P 1'
#
loop_
_entity.id
_entity.type
_entity.pdbx_description
1 polymer ?
#
loop_
_entity_poly.entity_id
_entity_poly.type
_entity_poly.pdbx_seq_one_letter_code
_entity_poly.pdbx_strand_id
1 'polypeptide(L)' 'MKRIILALLLLSNTAFCFAQNNYDVDLVPANLRPRANAIIRNQETIVDMKAVDNVMYSVKQAITVFNKNGENSARLVLFY' A
#
# COMPACT_ATOMS: atom_id res chain seq x y z
N MET A 1 -14.01 31.54 24.63
CA MET A 1 -14.41 31.53 23.21
C MET A 1 -13.26 31.19 22.27
N LYS A 2 -12.16 31.98 22.21
CA LYS A 2 -11.00 31.70 21.33
C LYS A 2 -10.39 30.29 21.48
N ARG A 3 -10.25 29.79 22.72
CA ARG A 3 -9.73 28.43 22.99
C ARG A 3 -10.64 27.31 22.49
N ILE A 4 -11.96 27.53 22.53
CA ILE A 4 -12.95 26.56 22.05
C ILE A 4 -12.92 26.50 20.52
N ILE A 5 -12.82 27.67 19.87
CA ILE A 5 -12.67 27.76 18.41
C ILE A 5 -11.38 27.07 17.94
N LEU A 6 -10.27 27.27 18.66
CA LEU A 6 -9.00 26.61 18.36
C LEU A 6 -9.09 25.08 18.51
N ALA A 7 -9.74 24.60 19.57
CA ALA A 7 -9.96 23.17 19.78
C ALA A 7 -10.82 22.54 18.68
N LEU A 8 -11.88 23.25 18.24
CA LEU A 8 -12.74 22.80 17.15
C LEU A 8 -11.99 22.73 15.81
N LEU A 9 -11.11 23.70 15.55
CA LEU A 9 -10.25 23.74 14.35
C LEU A 9 -9.24 22.58 14.33
N LEU A 10 -8.69 22.21 15.49
CA LEU A 10 -7.77 21.07 15.59
C LEU A 10 -8.49 19.73 15.37
N LEU A 11 -9.72 19.58 15.89
CA LEU A 11 -10.54 18.38 15.72
C LEU A 11 -11.07 18.18 14.29
N SER A 12 -11.30 19.26 13.52
CA SER A 12 -11.75 19.12 12.14
C SER A 12 -10.69 18.51 11.22
N ASN A 13 -9.39 18.61 11.56
CA ASN A 13 -8.30 18.05 10.76
C ASN A 13 -8.25 16.50 10.82
N THR A 14 -8.76 15.87 11.89
CA THR A 14 -8.74 14.40 11.99
C THR A 14 -9.76 13.73 11.07
N ALA A 15 -10.79 14.46 10.63
CA ALA A 15 -11.85 13.93 9.76
C ALA A 15 -11.38 13.67 8.31
N PHE A 16 -10.27 14.28 7.88
CA PHE A 16 -9.75 14.19 6.51
C PHE A 16 -8.44 13.39 6.40
N CYS A 17 -8.10 12.61 7.42
CA CYS A 17 -6.94 11.74 7.35
C CYS A 17 -7.26 10.51 6.50
N PHE A 18 -6.71 10.44 5.29
CA PHE A 18 -6.72 9.21 4.51
C PHE A 18 -5.65 8.26 5.07
N ALA A 19 -6.10 7.16 5.68
CA ALA A 19 -5.22 6.08 6.10
C ALA A 19 -4.69 5.29 4.90
N GLN A 20 -3.78 4.35 5.16
CA GLN A 20 -3.35 3.36 4.17
C GLN A 20 -4.57 2.67 3.55
N ASN A 21 -4.47 2.24 2.29
CA ASN A 21 -5.53 1.44 1.66
C ASN A 21 -5.90 0.25 2.56
N ASN A 22 -7.20 -0.08 2.60
CA ASN A 22 -7.66 -1.22 3.39
C ASN A 22 -7.17 -2.53 2.75
N TYR A 23 -6.31 -3.25 3.48
CA TYR A 23 -5.77 -4.56 3.10
C TYR A 23 -6.22 -5.68 4.04
N ASP A 24 -7.36 -5.52 4.72
CA ASP A 24 -7.97 -6.58 5.52
C ASP A 24 -8.03 -7.89 4.73
N VAL A 25 -7.57 -8.97 5.35
CA VAL A 25 -7.45 -10.29 4.70
C VAL A 25 -8.81 -10.80 4.24
N ASP A 26 -9.88 -10.42 4.94
CA ASP A 26 -11.24 -10.78 4.59
C ASP A 26 -11.74 -10.14 3.28
N LEU A 27 -11.09 -9.06 2.83
CA LEU A 27 -11.37 -8.42 1.54
C LEU A 27 -10.64 -9.10 0.37
N VAL A 28 -9.88 -10.17 0.61
CA VAL A 28 -9.30 -10.98 -0.46
C VAL A 28 -10.43 -11.79 -1.13
N PRO A 29 -10.61 -11.70 -2.47
CA PRO A 29 -11.61 -12.49 -3.18
C PRO A 29 -11.51 -14.00 -2.89
N ALA A 30 -12.65 -14.64 -2.60
CA ALA A 30 -12.69 -16.03 -2.16
C ALA A 30 -12.13 -17.01 -3.21
N ASN A 31 -12.20 -16.68 -4.50
CA ASN A 31 -11.64 -17.47 -5.59
C ASN A 31 -10.10 -17.46 -5.66
N LEU A 32 -9.44 -16.47 -5.03
CA LEU A 32 -7.98 -16.36 -5.03
C LEU A 32 -7.31 -17.06 -3.83
N ARG A 33 -8.08 -17.41 -2.79
CA ARG A 33 -7.55 -18.03 -1.56
C ARG A 33 -7.16 -19.50 -1.68
N PRO A 34 -7.92 -20.37 -2.40
CA PRO A 34 -7.62 -21.79 -2.41
C PRO A 34 -6.20 -22.07 -2.92
N ARG A 35 -5.39 -22.76 -2.10
CA ARG A 35 -4.00 -23.15 -2.39
C ARG A 35 -3.02 -22.00 -2.62
N ALA A 36 -3.41 -20.74 -2.38
CA ALA A 36 -2.50 -19.61 -2.46
C ALA A 36 -1.61 -19.53 -1.21
N ASN A 37 -0.30 -19.38 -1.40
CA ASN A 37 0.64 -19.13 -0.30
C ASN A 37 0.78 -17.62 -0.01
N ALA A 38 0.56 -16.78 -1.03
CA ALA A 38 0.52 -15.33 -0.95
C ALA A 38 -0.32 -14.75 -2.11
N ILE A 39 -0.82 -13.52 -1.97
CA ILE A 39 -1.59 -12.80 -3.00
C ILE A 39 -1.11 -11.36 -3.08
N ILE A 40 -0.90 -10.87 -4.31
CA ILE A 40 -0.64 -9.45 -4.59
C ILE A 40 -1.96 -8.68 -4.44
N ARG A 41 -1.98 -7.70 -3.55
CA ARG A 41 -3.12 -6.81 -3.27
C ARG A 41 -3.06 -5.53 -4.08
N ASN A 42 -1.85 -5.01 -4.29
CA ASN A 42 -1.57 -3.85 -5.11
C ASN A 42 -0.17 -3.99 -5.70
N GLN A 43 0.01 -3.54 -6.93
CA GLN A 43 1.30 -3.44 -7.59
C GLN A 43 1.27 -2.24 -8.52
N GLU A 44 2.17 -1.30 -8.27
CA GLU A 44 2.34 -0.09 -9.04
C GLU A 44 3.83 0.04 -9.40
N THR A 45 4.10 0.40 -10.65
CA THR A 45 5.44 0.70 -11.13
C THR A 45 5.35 1.96 -11.96
N ILE A 46 6.02 3.01 -11.50
CA ILE A 46 6.10 4.30 -12.16
C ILE A 46 7.50 4.42 -12.74
N VAL A 47 7.56 4.64 -14.05
CA VAL A 47 8.80 4.93 -14.77
C VAL A 47 8.78 6.40 -15.14
N ASP A 48 9.65 7.18 -14.51
CA ASP A 48 9.76 8.62 -14.68
C ASP A 48 11.06 8.95 -15.43
N MET A 49 10.94 9.29 -16.71
CA MET A 49 12.07 9.68 -17.56
C MET A 49 12.33 11.17 -17.41
N LYS A 50 13.34 11.53 -16.62
CA LYS A 50 13.75 12.92 -16.40
C LYS A 50 14.74 13.41 -17.47
N ALA A 51 15.58 12.52 -17.97
CA ALA A 51 16.48 12.74 -19.11
C ALA A 51 16.82 11.39 -19.77
N VAL A 52 17.52 11.42 -20.91
CA VAL A 52 17.92 10.20 -21.66
C VAL A 52 18.76 9.24 -20.79
N ASP A 53 19.58 9.80 -19.90
CA ASP A 53 20.46 9.11 -18.96
C ASP A 53 19.95 9.11 -17.51
N ASN A 54 18.74 9.64 -17.27
CA ASN A 54 18.16 9.76 -15.94
C ASN A 54 16.70 9.28 -15.94
N VAL A 55 16.52 8.00 -15.62
CA VAL A 55 15.23 7.35 -15.48
C VAL A 55 15.07 6.87 -14.05
N MET A 56 13.95 7.25 -13.42
CA MET A 56 13.61 6.85 -12.07
C MET A 56 12.53 5.78 -12.10
N TYR A 57 12.74 4.68 -11.38
CA TYR A 57 11.75 3.63 -11.18
C TYR A 57 11.23 3.69 -9.75
N SER A 58 9.92 3.89 -9.58
CA SER A 58 9.25 3.78 -8.29
C SER A 58 8.35 2.55 -8.29
N VAL A 59 8.64 1.58 -7.44
CA VAL A 59 7.85 0.34 -7.31
C VAL A 59 7.17 0.31 -5.95
N LYS A 60 5.85 0.08 -5.94
CA LYS A 60 5.05 -0.08 -4.73
C LYS A 60 4.25 -1.38 -4.83
N GLN A 61 4.39 -2.25 -3.84
CA GLN A 61 3.65 -3.50 -3.77
C GLN A 61 3.04 -3.71 -2.38
N ALA A 62 1.84 -4.27 -2.35
CA ALA A 62 1.20 -4.79 -1.14
C ALA A 62 0.88 -6.25 -1.37
N ILE A 63 1.34 -7.13 -0.49
CA ILE A 63 1.21 -8.59 -0.63
C ILE A 63 0.73 -9.15 0.69
N THR A 64 -0.33 -9.96 0.65
CA THR A 64 -0.80 -10.74 1.80
C THR A 64 -0.14 -12.11 1.74
N VAL A 65 0.62 -12.49 2.77
CA VAL A 65 1.26 -13.81 2.89
C VAL A 65 0.45 -14.66 3.86
N PHE A 66 0.01 -15.84 3.42
CA PHE A 66 -0.86 -16.71 4.23
C PHE A 66 -0.08 -17.73 5.06
N ASN A 67 1.08 -18.17 4.59
CA ASN A 67 1.85 -19.22 5.24
C ASN A 67 3.36 -19.11 4.91
N LYS A 68 4.17 -19.95 5.57
CA LYS A 68 5.63 -19.98 5.41
C LYS A 68 6.10 -20.24 3.97
N ASN A 69 5.33 -20.99 3.16
CA ASN A 69 5.69 -21.24 1.77
C ASN A 69 5.58 -19.97 0.90
N GLY A 70 4.87 -18.94 1.36
CA GLY A 70 4.71 -17.65 0.68
C GLY A 70 5.71 -16.59 1.11
N GLU A 71 6.60 -16.87 2.06
CA GLU A 71 7.53 -15.90 2.64
C GLU A 71 8.46 -15.29 1.59
N ASN A 72 8.88 -16.07 0.59
CA ASN A 72 9.68 -15.59 -0.54
C ASN A 72 8.98 -14.50 -1.37
N SER A 73 7.64 -14.50 -1.40
CA SER A 73 6.84 -13.51 -2.11
C SER A 73 6.76 -12.16 -1.37
N ALA A 74 7.14 -12.09 -0.10
CA ALA A 74 7.18 -10.83 0.65
C ALA A 74 8.33 -9.90 0.21
N ARG A 75 9.30 -10.40 -0.56
CA ARG A 75 10.44 -9.61 -1.03
C ARG A 75 10.05 -8.68 -2.16
N LEU A 76 10.49 -7.43 -2.08
CA LEU A 76 10.51 -6.52 -3.22
C LEU A 76 11.78 -6.81 -4.05
N VAL A 77 11.60 -7.41 -5.23
CA VAL A 77 12.70 -7.66 -6.17
C VAL A 77 12.71 -6.56 -7.22
N LEU A 78 13.81 -5.83 -7.31
CA LEU A 78 14.02 -4.78 -8.30
C LEU A 78 14.95 -5.32 -9.40
N PHE A 79 14.50 -5.30 -10.65
CA PHE A 79 15.32 -5.59 -11.81
C PHE A 79 16.00 -4.29 -12.26
N TYR A 80 17.33 -4.32 -12.38
CA TYR A 80 18.18 -3.19 -12.76
C TYR A 80 18.59 -3.26 -14.22
#